data_AF-W2ETK9-F1
#
_entry.id   AF-W2ETK9-F1
#
_cell.length_a   1.000
_cell.length_b   1.000
_cell.length_c   1.000
_cell.angle_alpha   90.00
_cell.angle_beta   90.00
_cell.angle_gamma   90.00
#
_symmetry.space_group_name_H-M   'P 1'
#
loop_
_entity.id
_entity.type
_entity.pdbx_description
1 polymer ?
#
loop_
_entity_poly.entity_id
_entity_poly.type
_entity_poly.pdbx_seq_one_letter_code
_entity_poly.pdbx_strand_id
1 'polypeptide(L)'
;LDALGLLAEPPADTRIDLLCRLVSALAHAGEVETAVATRDAALAAARGTGDRRAIARAATAFDAPIIWTIQPERRFERELVRVIEDAIRDETGELRCRLLSALCHEVEGHDPGRLESASVEALAIARDLGDPRLLCTALNARYWACLGPGRRDELEELGRELLEVSTAAGLLGHRMLGHVALCMVALGRNDWAEARRHADQAVEHSTSGQLGLALGILAFLDAVHLLIRGEFERAEHAYTLLGERIAETGGGASGHLMGVWCRFAVRLVVGRGHESVDEIAPVWRRIPTVTDEIYTRALVAAGRLEDAAAVWSPVRLPSADYSWLMMMVLRAENAMALGARAAAEECYRLLLPAEGEMGGLSMASVTLGPVAHTLGDLSVYLGRPGAAAGHYARAAEVARRIGSPHWEEAALRALAGVS
;
A
#
# COMPACT_ATOMS: atom_id res chain seq x y z
N LEU A 1 -18.22 26.68 -2.11
CA LEU A 1 -19.06 25.82 -2.96
C LEU A 1 -20.31 26.55 -3.50
N ASP A 2 -20.77 27.65 -2.89
CA ASP A 2 -21.97 28.40 -3.34
C ASP A 2 -21.81 29.26 -4.62
N ALA A 3 -20.61 29.37 -5.19
CA ALA A 3 -20.41 30.15 -6.42
C ALA A 3 -20.80 29.39 -7.71
N LEU A 4 -20.98 28.06 -7.65
CA LEU A 4 -21.39 27.24 -8.80
C LEU A 4 -22.91 27.22 -9.04
N GLY A 5 -23.71 27.73 -8.10
CA GLY A 5 -25.18 27.74 -8.19
C GLY A 5 -25.79 29.02 -8.77
N LEU A 6 -25.00 30.03 -9.12
CA LEU A 6 -25.49 31.39 -9.43
C LEU A 6 -25.23 31.88 -10.86
N LEU A 7 -24.88 31.00 -11.79
CA LEU A 7 -24.79 31.35 -13.22
C LEU A 7 -25.54 30.32 -14.08
N ALA A 8 -26.21 30.81 -15.12
CA ALA A 8 -26.59 29.98 -16.28
C ALA A 8 -25.42 29.07 -16.64
N GLU A 9 -25.69 27.78 -16.94
CA GLU A 9 -24.65 26.74 -17.05
C GLU A 9 -23.39 27.28 -17.76
N PRO A 10 -22.25 27.42 -17.05
CA PRO A 10 -21.06 27.99 -17.64
C PRO A 10 -20.61 27.13 -18.83
N PRO A 11 -19.96 27.72 -19.86
CA PRO A 11 -19.42 26.96 -20.97
C PRO A 11 -18.60 25.77 -20.47
N ALA A 12 -18.74 24.62 -21.15
CA ALA A 12 -18.17 23.35 -20.69
C ALA A 12 -16.66 23.46 -20.37
N ASP A 13 -15.90 24.19 -21.19
CA ASP A 13 -14.46 24.38 -20.99
C ASP A 13 -14.13 25.19 -19.72
N THR A 14 -14.90 26.25 -19.42
CA THR A 14 -14.77 27.01 -18.17
C THR A 14 -15.08 26.13 -16.96
N ARG A 15 -16.12 25.29 -17.05
CA ARG A 15 -16.47 24.35 -15.99
C ARG A 15 -15.35 23.34 -15.74
N ILE A 16 -14.80 22.75 -16.80
CA ILE A 16 -13.70 21.78 -16.71
C ILE A 16 -12.46 22.45 -16.11
N ASP A 17 -12.13 23.68 -16.51
CA ASP A 17 -11.00 24.43 -15.95
C ASP A 17 -11.13 24.66 -14.45
N LEU A 18 -12.30 25.13 -14.01
CA LEU A 18 -12.56 25.38 -12.59
C LEU A 18 -12.51 24.07 -11.79
N LEU A 19 -13.05 22.98 -12.31
CA LEU A 19 -12.96 21.67 -11.66
C LEU A 19 -11.50 21.20 -11.57
N CYS A 20 -10.70 21.30 -12.62
CA CYS A 20 -9.28 20.91 -12.59
C CYS A 20 -8.48 21.70 -11.55
N ARG A 21 -8.70 23.02 -11.46
CA ARG A 21 -8.06 23.87 -10.43
C ARG A 21 -8.51 23.49 -9.02
N LEU A 22 -9.78 23.14 -8.86
CA LEU A 22 -10.31 22.68 -7.58
C LEU A 22 -9.69 21.34 -7.17
N VAL A 23 -9.51 20.40 -8.10
CA VAL A 23 -8.80 19.13 -7.85
C VAL A 23 -7.40 19.39 -7.30
N SER A 24 -6.59 20.21 -7.99
CA SER A 24 -5.24 20.54 -7.55
C SER A 24 -5.22 21.19 -6.16
N ALA A 25 -6.12 22.15 -5.91
CA ALA A 25 -6.22 22.81 -4.61
C ALA A 25 -6.60 21.84 -3.47
N LEU A 26 -7.58 20.96 -3.70
CA LEU A 26 -8.00 19.95 -2.72
C LEU A 26 -6.89 18.93 -2.47
N ALA A 27 -6.23 18.45 -3.53
CA ALA A 27 -5.15 17.48 -3.43
C ALA A 27 -3.98 18.04 -2.60
N HIS A 28 -3.57 19.28 -2.86
CA HIS A 28 -2.54 19.95 -2.07
C HIS A 28 -2.97 20.32 -0.64
N ALA A 29 -4.28 20.43 -0.38
CA ALA A 29 -4.84 20.61 0.96
C ALA A 29 -4.96 19.29 1.75
N GLY A 30 -4.72 18.13 1.11
CA GLY A 30 -4.87 16.82 1.73
C GLY A 30 -6.29 16.25 1.69
N GLU A 31 -7.22 16.92 1.00
CA GLU A 31 -8.63 16.52 0.84
C GLU A 31 -8.78 15.48 -0.28
N VAL A 32 -8.12 14.33 -0.12
CA VAL A 32 -7.90 13.34 -1.19
C VAL A 32 -9.21 12.81 -1.78
N GLU A 33 -10.16 12.35 -0.95
CA GLU A 33 -11.43 11.81 -1.45
C GLU A 33 -12.25 12.85 -2.22
N THR A 34 -12.29 14.08 -1.71
CA THR A 34 -13.00 15.18 -2.39
C THR A 34 -12.29 15.56 -3.69
N ALA A 35 -10.94 15.53 -3.73
CA ALA A 35 -10.18 15.77 -4.94
C ALA A 35 -10.45 14.70 -6.01
N VAL A 36 -10.51 13.42 -5.62
CA VAL A 36 -10.84 12.30 -6.53
C VAL A 36 -12.26 12.45 -7.06
N ALA A 37 -13.26 12.67 -6.20
CA ALA A 37 -14.64 12.87 -6.65
C ALA A 37 -14.79 14.09 -7.58
N THR A 38 -14.05 15.16 -7.31
CA THR A 38 -14.02 16.36 -8.17
C THR A 38 -13.36 16.05 -9.52
N ARG A 39 -12.31 15.23 -9.54
CA ARG A 39 -11.64 14.77 -10.76
C ARG A 39 -12.58 13.92 -11.61
N ASP A 40 -13.36 13.03 -10.99
CA ASP A 40 -14.34 12.22 -11.71
C ASP A 40 -15.44 13.08 -12.35
N ALA A 41 -15.88 14.13 -11.66
CA ALA A 41 -16.79 15.12 -12.22
C ALA A 41 -16.16 15.91 -13.38
N ALA A 42 -14.87 16.27 -13.29
CA ALA A 42 -14.13 16.94 -14.36
C ALA A 42 -14.00 16.03 -15.60
N LEU A 43 -13.67 14.75 -15.39
CA LEU A 43 -13.57 13.73 -16.43
C LEU A 43 -14.92 13.48 -17.09
N ALA A 44 -16.00 13.38 -16.33
CA ALA A 44 -17.35 13.23 -16.88
C ALA A 44 -17.74 14.44 -17.77
N ALA A 45 -17.45 15.66 -17.31
CA ALA A 45 -17.68 16.87 -18.09
C ALA A 45 -16.83 16.90 -19.37
N ALA A 46 -15.55 16.54 -19.28
CA ALA A 46 -14.64 16.48 -20.42
C ALA A 46 -15.01 15.39 -21.44
N ARG A 47 -15.48 14.23 -20.99
CA ARG A 47 -16.01 13.19 -21.89
C ARG A 47 -17.22 13.69 -22.70
N GLY A 48 -18.06 14.52 -22.09
CA GLY A 48 -19.21 15.14 -22.76
C GLY A 48 -18.85 16.07 -23.92
N THR A 49 -17.63 16.61 -23.98
CA THR A 49 -17.19 17.50 -25.06
C THR A 49 -16.51 16.76 -26.22
N GLY A 50 -16.02 15.54 -25.98
CA GLY A 50 -15.21 14.79 -26.96
C GLY A 50 -13.82 15.38 -27.22
N ASP A 51 -13.41 16.43 -26.51
CA ASP A 51 -12.08 17.04 -26.64
C ASP A 51 -11.05 16.27 -25.82
N ARG A 52 -10.09 15.65 -26.53
CA ARG A 52 -8.99 14.89 -25.90
C ARG A 52 -8.12 15.77 -24.99
N ARG A 53 -7.96 17.06 -25.28
CA ARG A 53 -7.19 17.98 -24.42
C ARG A 53 -7.91 18.27 -23.12
N ALA A 54 -9.23 18.38 -23.15
CA ALA A 54 -10.04 18.53 -21.95
C ALA A 54 -9.97 17.27 -21.07
N ILE A 55 -10.02 16.09 -21.68
CA ILE A 55 -9.83 14.81 -20.98
C ILE A 55 -8.44 14.74 -20.35
N ALA A 56 -7.39 15.09 -21.10
CA ALA A 56 -6.03 15.04 -20.61
C ALA A 56 -5.80 16.00 -19.42
N ARG A 57 -6.36 17.22 -19.50
CA ARG A 57 -6.35 18.18 -18.39
C ARG A 57 -7.04 17.63 -17.14
N ALA A 58 -8.24 17.05 -17.30
CA ALA A 58 -8.97 16.47 -16.18
C ALA A 58 -8.25 15.26 -15.56
N ALA A 59 -7.69 14.38 -16.38
CA ALA A 59 -6.96 13.20 -15.92
C ALA A 59 -5.69 13.54 -15.14
N THR A 60 -5.02 14.64 -15.50
CA THR A 60 -3.75 15.07 -14.89
C THR A 60 -3.92 16.16 -13.83
N ALA A 61 -5.16 16.51 -13.47
CA ALA A 61 -5.47 17.59 -12.54
C ALA A 61 -5.08 17.30 -11.08
N PHE A 62 -4.95 16.01 -10.71
CA PHE A 62 -4.40 15.62 -9.42
C PHE A 62 -2.87 15.64 -9.51
N ASP A 63 -2.25 16.74 -9.08
CA ASP A 63 -0.83 17.01 -9.22
C ASP A 63 -0.06 17.06 -7.88
N ALA A 64 -0.75 16.80 -6.76
CA ALA A 64 -0.11 16.64 -5.47
C ALA A 64 0.59 15.26 -5.36
N PRO A 65 1.71 15.15 -4.62
CA PRO A 65 2.36 13.88 -4.34
C PRO A 65 1.45 12.90 -3.61
N ILE A 66 1.50 11.63 -4.02
CA ILE A 66 0.65 10.56 -3.52
C ILE A 66 1.51 9.52 -2.80
N ILE A 67 1.26 9.31 -1.51
CA ILE A 67 1.96 8.31 -0.67
C ILE A 67 1.09 7.07 -0.36
N TRP A 68 -0.23 7.22 -0.43
CA TRP A 68 -1.22 6.15 -0.24
C TRP A 68 -2.18 6.11 -1.42
N THR A 69 -2.76 4.93 -1.68
CA THR A 69 -3.68 4.76 -2.79
C THR A 69 -4.82 5.78 -2.73
N ILE A 70 -5.07 6.42 -3.88
CA ILE A 70 -6.20 7.33 -4.06
C ILE A 70 -7.42 6.62 -4.68
N GLN A 71 -7.29 5.32 -4.99
CA GLN A 71 -8.36 4.53 -5.58
C GLN A 71 -9.41 4.20 -4.51
N PRO A 72 -10.66 4.67 -4.66
CA PRO A 72 -11.72 4.36 -3.70
C PRO A 72 -11.91 2.85 -3.59
N GLU A 73 -11.75 2.32 -2.36
CA GLU A 73 -11.83 0.88 -2.07
C GLU A 73 -10.91 -0.01 -2.92
N ARG A 74 -9.85 0.53 -3.54
CA ARG A 74 -8.98 -0.24 -4.46
C ARG A 74 -9.77 -0.90 -5.60
N ARG A 75 -10.74 -0.17 -6.17
CA ARG A 75 -11.54 -0.64 -7.30
C ARG A 75 -10.85 -0.29 -8.62
N PHE A 76 -10.76 -1.29 -9.50
CA PHE A 76 -10.18 -1.10 -10.83
C PHE A 76 -11.20 -0.53 -11.84
N GLU A 77 -11.09 0.76 -12.16
CA GLU A 77 -11.95 1.45 -13.12
C GLU A 77 -11.48 1.29 -14.58
N ARG A 78 -11.92 0.20 -15.21
CA ARG A 78 -11.53 -0.14 -16.59
C ARG A 78 -11.84 0.94 -17.62
N GLU A 79 -12.92 1.69 -17.46
CA GLU A 79 -13.29 2.75 -18.39
C GLU A 79 -12.35 3.95 -18.26
N LEU A 80 -12.05 4.37 -17.03
CA LEU A 80 -11.11 5.46 -16.77
C LEU A 80 -9.72 5.15 -17.34
N VAL A 81 -9.22 3.93 -17.10
CA VAL A 81 -7.94 3.45 -17.65
C VAL A 81 -7.93 3.57 -19.18
N ARG A 82 -8.98 3.10 -19.87
CA ARG A 82 -9.08 3.20 -21.34
C ARG A 82 -9.08 4.65 -21.82
N VAL A 83 -9.82 5.53 -21.13
CA VAL A 83 -9.90 6.95 -21.47
C VAL A 83 -8.54 7.63 -21.35
N ILE A 84 -7.76 7.31 -20.32
CA ILE A 84 -6.39 7.82 -20.15
C ILE A 84 -5.46 7.26 -21.24
N GLU A 85 -5.53 5.96 -21.53
CA GLU A 85 -4.73 5.33 -22.60
C GLU A 85 -5.01 5.94 -23.99
N ASP A 86 -6.28 6.23 -24.29
CA ASP A 86 -6.66 6.89 -25.54
C ASP A 86 -6.16 8.34 -25.61
N ALA A 87 -6.09 9.04 -24.47
CA ALA A 87 -5.48 10.37 -24.40
C ALA A 87 -3.94 10.35 -24.57
N ILE A 88 -3.27 9.22 -24.25
CA ILE A 88 -1.81 9.05 -24.38
C ILE A 88 -1.38 8.83 -25.83
N ARG A 89 -2.18 8.14 -26.65
CA ARG A 89 -1.74 7.52 -27.93
C ARG A 89 -0.95 8.44 -28.88
N ASP A 90 -1.40 9.69 -29.01
CA ASP A 90 -0.81 10.67 -29.96
C ASP A 90 -0.05 11.79 -29.24
N GLU A 91 0.14 11.69 -27.92
CA GLU A 91 0.74 12.74 -27.10
C GLU A 91 2.24 12.49 -26.87
N THR A 92 3.01 13.57 -26.69
CA THR A 92 4.47 13.53 -26.47
C THR A 92 4.91 14.50 -25.36
N GLY A 93 6.18 14.43 -24.97
CA GLY A 93 6.76 15.38 -24.01
C GLY A 93 6.04 15.42 -22.65
N GLU A 94 5.89 16.63 -22.10
CA GLU A 94 5.38 16.83 -20.73
C GLU A 94 3.99 16.21 -20.50
N LEU A 95 3.04 16.44 -21.41
CA LEU A 95 1.67 15.97 -21.22
C LEU A 95 1.58 14.44 -21.26
N ARG A 96 2.38 13.79 -22.12
CA ARG A 96 2.50 12.33 -22.15
C ARG A 96 3.02 11.80 -20.82
N CYS A 97 4.08 12.41 -20.27
CA CYS A 97 4.64 12.03 -18.98
C CYS A 97 3.61 12.14 -17.84
N ARG A 98 2.84 13.24 -17.81
CA ARG A 98 1.79 13.44 -16.80
C ARG A 98 0.65 12.43 -16.95
N LEU A 99 0.24 12.11 -18.18
CA LEU A 99 -0.81 11.11 -18.43
C LEU A 99 -0.36 9.69 -18.08
N LEU A 100 0.88 9.32 -18.41
CA LEU A 100 1.46 8.04 -17.99
C LEU A 100 1.56 7.94 -16.47
N SER A 101 1.91 9.05 -15.81
CA SER A 101 1.92 9.13 -14.35
C SER A 101 0.52 8.95 -13.79
N ALA A 102 -0.50 9.64 -14.32
CA ALA A 102 -1.89 9.44 -13.93
C ALA A 102 -2.36 7.99 -14.15
N LEU A 103 -2.00 7.36 -15.29
CA LEU A 103 -2.29 5.96 -15.56
C LEU A 103 -1.72 5.02 -14.49
N CYS A 104 -0.49 5.27 -14.02
CA CYS A 104 0.12 4.47 -12.95
C CYS A 104 -0.72 4.47 -11.66
N HIS A 105 -1.31 5.61 -11.30
CA HIS A 105 -2.15 5.72 -10.10
C HIS A 105 -3.47 4.94 -10.22
N GLU A 106 -3.99 4.77 -11.44
CA GLU A 106 -5.24 4.03 -11.70
C GLU A 106 -5.03 2.51 -11.85
N VAL A 107 -3.79 2.07 -12.09
CA VAL A 107 -3.48 0.65 -12.38
C VAL A 107 -2.64 -0.02 -11.29
N GLU A 108 -2.14 0.75 -10.31
CA GLU A 108 -1.46 0.19 -9.12
C GLU A 108 -2.37 -0.80 -8.38
N GLY A 109 -1.78 -1.91 -7.93
CA GLY A 109 -2.51 -3.02 -7.29
C GLY A 109 -3.30 -3.93 -8.24
N HIS A 110 -3.41 -3.59 -9.54
CA HIS A 110 -4.29 -4.30 -10.48
C HIS A 110 -3.60 -4.84 -11.73
N ASP A 111 -2.67 -4.09 -12.32
CA ASP A 111 -1.98 -4.46 -13.55
C ASP A 111 -0.48 -4.14 -13.47
N PRO A 112 0.33 -5.05 -12.89
CA PRO A 112 1.77 -4.83 -12.71
C PRO A 112 2.51 -4.62 -14.03
N GLY A 113 2.06 -5.25 -15.12
CA GLY A 113 2.70 -5.12 -16.42
C GLY A 113 2.51 -3.72 -17.01
N ARG A 114 1.29 -3.19 -16.93
CA ARG A 114 0.97 -1.83 -17.37
C ARG A 114 1.61 -0.77 -16.46
N LEU A 115 1.65 -1.01 -15.15
CA LEU A 115 2.33 -0.15 -14.20
C LEU A 115 3.84 -0.04 -14.50
N GLU A 116 4.48 -1.17 -14.79
CA GLU A 116 5.90 -1.21 -15.14
C GLU A 116 6.18 -0.41 -16.41
N SER A 117 5.45 -0.69 -17.49
CA SER A 117 5.70 -0.03 -18.79
C SER A 117 5.45 1.48 -18.73
N ALA A 118 4.33 1.89 -18.14
CA ALA A 118 3.96 3.31 -18.05
C ALA A 118 4.93 4.11 -17.16
N SER A 119 5.34 3.55 -16.02
CA SER A 119 6.25 4.24 -15.09
C SER A 119 7.67 4.40 -15.66
N VAL A 120 8.19 3.39 -16.35
CA VAL A 120 9.51 3.46 -17.02
C VAL A 120 9.49 4.52 -18.12
N GLU A 121 8.45 4.55 -18.95
CA GLU A 121 8.33 5.53 -20.02
C GLU A 121 8.19 6.96 -19.47
N ALA A 122 7.37 7.17 -18.43
CA ALA A 122 7.23 8.47 -17.78
C ALA A 122 8.58 8.98 -17.25
N LEU A 123 9.36 8.13 -16.60
CA LEU A 123 10.69 8.49 -16.10
C LEU A 123 11.67 8.87 -17.22
N ALA A 124 11.67 8.11 -18.32
CA ALA A 124 12.52 8.42 -19.47
C ALA A 124 12.21 9.82 -20.03
N ILE A 125 10.92 10.11 -20.26
CA ILE A 125 10.48 11.41 -20.77
C ILE A 125 10.85 12.54 -19.79
N ALA A 126 10.61 12.34 -18.48
CA ALA A 126 10.91 13.37 -17.49
C ALA A 126 12.41 13.68 -17.39
N ARG A 127 13.27 12.65 -17.51
CA ARG A 127 14.74 12.80 -17.53
C ARG A 127 15.21 13.54 -18.77
N ASP A 128 14.65 13.25 -19.94
CA ASP A 128 14.99 13.93 -21.19
C ASP A 128 14.61 15.42 -21.16
N LEU A 129 13.48 15.76 -20.53
CA LEU A 129 13.01 17.15 -20.41
C LEU A 129 13.74 17.96 -19.33
N GLY A 130 14.27 17.30 -18.30
CA GLY A 130 15.06 17.93 -17.25
C GLY A 130 14.28 18.87 -16.30
N ASP A 131 12.95 18.84 -16.31
CA ASP A 131 12.12 19.57 -15.34
C ASP A 131 12.06 18.80 -14.01
N PRO A 132 12.58 19.37 -12.89
CA PRO A 132 12.54 18.72 -11.58
C PRO A 132 11.14 18.36 -11.10
N ARG A 133 10.11 19.16 -11.42
CA ARG A 133 8.73 18.87 -11.00
C ARG A 133 8.20 17.65 -11.73
N LEU A 134 8.42 17.60 -13.04
CA LEU A 134 8.00 16.47 -13.86
C LEU A 134 8.75 15.19 -13.48
N LEU A 135 10.06 15.29 -13.18
CA LEU A 135 10.84 14.16 -12.69
C LEU A 135 10.30 13.62 -11.36
N CYS A 136 9.99 14.51 -10.41
CA CYS A 136 9.36 14.10 -9.16
C CYS A 136 7.98 13.43 -9.36
N THR A 137 7.16 13.93 -10.31
CA THR A 137 5.89 13.29 -10.68
C THR A 137 6.10 11.89 -11.25
N ALA A 138 7.06 11.71 -12.16
CA ALA A 138 7.38 10.41 -12.74
C ALA A 138 7.99 9.44 -11.71
N LEU A 139 8.80 9.92 -10.77
CA LEU A 139 9.31 9.14 -9.65
C LEU A 139 8.16 8.69 -8.72
N ASN A 140 7.15 9.53 -8.49
CA ASN A 140 5.95 9.11 -7.75
C ASN A 140 5.15 8.03 -8.48
N ALA A 141 5.10 8.08 -9.81
CA ALA A 141 4.48 7.01 -10.61
C ALA A 141 5.27 5.69 -10.49
N ARG A 142 6.61 5.77 -10.56
CA ARG A 142 7.50 4.61 -10.41
C ARG A 142 7.49 4.01 -9.00
N TYR A 143 7.30 4.84 -7.98
CA TYR A 143 7.22 4.40 -6.58
C TYR A 143 6.27 3.20 -6.41
N TRP A 144 5.08 3.23 -7.03
CA TRP A 144 4.11 2.13 -6.96
C TRP A 144 4.64 0.80 -7.51
N ALA A 145 5.40 0.83 -8.60
CA ALA A 145 6.00 -0.36 -9.19
C ALA A 145 7.07 -0.96 -8.28
N CYS A 146 7.81 -0.10 -7.56
CA CYS A 146 8.86 -0.49 -6.62
C CYS A 146 8.33 -1.04 -5.29
N LEU A 147 7.03 -0.92 -4.99
CA LEU A 147 6.42 -1.50 -3.79
C LEU A 147 6.17 -3.02 -3.90
N GLY A 148 6.30 -3.59 -5.10
CA GLY A 148 6.17 -5.02 -5.32
C GLY A 148 7.33 -5.85 -4.71
N PRO A 149 7.18 -7.19 -4.65
CA PRO A 149 8.20 -8.06 -4.05
C PRO A 149 9.55 -7.97 -4.77
N GLY A 150 10.63 -8.00 -3.98
CA GLY A 150 12.00 -8.08 -4.50
C GLY A 150 12.58 -6.78 -5.07
N ARG A 151 11.90 -5.64 -4.94
CA ARG A 151 12.31 -4.34 -5.51
C ARG A 151 12.79 -3.32 -4.49
N ARG A 152 13.21 -3.77 -3.30
CA ARG A 152 13.60 -2.87 -2.19
C ARG A 152 14.79 -1.97 -2.55
N ASP A 153 15.79 -2.51 -3.26
CA ASP A 153 16.96 -1.72 -3.64
C ASP A 153 16.58 -0.65 -4.69
N GLU A 154 15.69 -0.97 -5.63
CA GLU A 154 15.11 0.03 -6.54
C GLU A 154 14.31 1.11 -5.79
N LEU A 155 13.54 0.73 -4.77
CA LEU A 155 12.81 1.69 -3.92
C LEU A 155 13.76 2.61 -3.15
N GLU A 156 14.91 2.10 -2.71
CA GLU A 156 15.93 2.91 -2.04
C GLU A 156 16.58 3.91 -2.98
N GLU A 157 16.98 3.49 -4.18
CA GLU A 157 17.53 4.36 -5.22
C GLU A 157 16.52 5.46 -5.59
N LEU A 158 15.26 5.09 -5.82
CA LEU A 158 14.16 6.00 -6.11
C LEU A 158 13.93 7.01 -4.97
N GLY A 159 13.94 6.53 -3.71
CA GLY A 159 13.78 7.38 -2.54
C GLY A 159 14.91 8.42 -2.41
N ARG A 160 16.16 8.03 -2.70
CA ARG A 160 17.31 8.93 -2.70
C ARG A 160 17.24 9.96 -3.84
N GLU A 161 16.89 9.54 -5.05
CA GLU A 161 16.70 10.44 -6.21
C GLU A 161 15.58 11.45 -5.93
N LEU A 162 14.45 11.00 -5.35
CA LEU A 162 13.38 11.89 -4.90
C LEU A 162 13.89 12.93 -3.91
N LEU A 163 14.65 12.54 -2.88
CA LEU A 163 15.19 13.48 -1.91
C LEU A 163 16.15 14.50 -2.53
N GLU A 164 17.02 14.07 -3.45
CA GLU A 164 17.97 14.94 -4.14
C GLU A 164 17.24 16.00 -4.99
N VAL A 165 16.40 15.55 -5.92
CA VAL A 165 15.72 16.41 -6.89
C VAL A 165 14.73 17.35 -6.19
N SER A 166 13.92 16.82 -5.27
CA SER A 166 12.94 17.63 -4.54
C SER A 166 13.60 18.65 -3.62
N THR A 167 14.78 18.34 -3.07
CA THR A 167 15.54 19.27 -2.23
C THR A 167 16.09 20.42 -3.04
N ALA A 168 16.74 20.12 -4.17
CA ALA A 168 17.28 21.15 -5.05
C ALA A 168 16.18 22.08 -5.60
N ALA A 169 14.99 21.54 -5.86
CA ALA A 169 13.86 22.29 -6.44
C ALA A 169 12.87 22.87 -5.40
N GLY A 170 13.08 22.65 -4.10
CA GLY A 170 12.17 23.15 -3.04
C GLY A 170 10.78 22.50 -3.03
N LEU A 171 10.66 21.25 -3.47
CA LEU A 171 9.40 20.52 -3.61
C LEU A 171 9.08 19.70 -2.36
N LEU A 172 8.68 20.37 -1.28
CA LEU A 172 8.46 19.78 0.05
C LEU A 172 7.65 18.47 0.04
N GLY A 173 6.54 18.43 -0.70
CA GLY A 173 5.72 17.23 -0.75
C GLY A 173 6.38 16.01 -1.39
N HIS A 174 7.24 16.22 -2.38
CA HIS A 174 8.02 15.12 -2.97
C HIS A 174 9.22 14.74 -2.10
N ARG A 175 9.74 15.69 -1.30
CA ARG A 175 10.74 15.38 -0.26
C ARG A 175 10.14 14.48 0.81
N MET A 176 8.91 14.76 1.26
CA MET A 176 8.17 13.89 2.16
C MET A 176 8.04 12.48 1.56
N LEU A 177 7.60 12.33 0.30
CA LEU A 177 7.53 11.03 -0.37
C LEU A 177 8.87 10.28 -0.37
N GLY A 178 9.99 10.97 -0.63
CA GLY A 178 11.32 10.37 -0.55
C GLY A 178 11.64 9.82 0.85
N HIS A 179 11.28 10.55 1.90
CA HIS A 179 11.41 10.06 3.28
C HIS A 179 10.49 8.88 3.58
N VAL A 180 9.26 8.86 3.06
CA VAL A 180 8.34 7.72 3.21
C VAL A 180 8.92 6.46 2.55
N ALA A 181 9.40 6.56 1.31
CA ALA A 181 10.00 5.43 0.61
C ALA A 181 11.19 4.85 1.39
N LEU A 182 12.08 5.71 1.91
CA LEU A 182 13.24 5.27 2.68
C LEU A 182 12.88 4.72 4.08
N CYS A 183 11.80 5.20 4.70
CA CYS A 183 11.22 4.59 5.89
C CYS A 183 10.79 3.14 5.62
N MET A 184 10.08 2.90 4.51
CA MET A 184 9.65 1.55 4.11
C MET A 184 10.84 0.62 3.83
N VAL A 185 11.91 1.14 3.20
CA VAL A 185 13.16 0.41 2.97
C VAL A 185 13.80 0.01 4.30
N ALA A 186 13.95 0.95 5.23
CA ALA A 186 14.53 0.70 6.55
C ALA A 186 13.73 -0.34 7.34
N LEU A 187 12.39 -0.23 7.34
CA LEU A 187 11.49 -1.21 7.95
C LEU A 187 11.64 -2.61 7.35
N GLY A 188 11.73 -2.71 6.02
CA GLY A 188 11.97 -4.00 5.34
C GLY A 188 13.35 -4.61 5.67
N ARG A 189 14.34 -3.78 6.06
CA ARG A 189 15.64 -4.25 6.57
C ARG A 189 15.66 -4.47 8.08
N ASN A 190 14.54 -4.25 8.76
CA ASN A 190 14.39 -4.28 10.21
C ASN A 190 15.27 -3.25 10.94
N ASP A 191 15.55 -2.12 10.30
CA ASP A 191 16.26 -0.98 10.89
C ASP A 191 15.23 0.04 11.42
N TRP A 192 14.79 -0.18 12.65
CA TRP A 192 13.78 0.65 13.29
C TRP A 192 14.25 2.09 13.52
N ALA A 193 15.52 2.26 13.87
CA ALA A 193 16.08 3.58 14.17
C ALA A 193 16.11 4.46 12.92
N GLU A 194 16.56 3.90 11.80
CA GLU A 194 16.59 4.60 10.53
C GLU A 194 15.18 4.87 9.99
N ALA A 195 14.26 3.91 10.15
CA ALA A 195 12.85 4.11 9.81
C ALA A 195 12.24 5.28 10.58
N ARG A 196 12.47 5.36 11.89
CA ARG A 196 11.98 6.45 12.73
C ARG A 196 12.57 7.80 12.30
N ARG A 197 13.88 7.85 12.02
CA ARG A 197 14.54 9.05 11.52
C ARG A 197 13.88 9.56 10.23
N HIS A 198 13.59 8.68 9.28
CA HIS A 198 12.91 9.05 8.06
C HIS A 198 11.46 9.50 8.28
N ALA A 199 10.72 8.83 9.16
CA ALA A 199 9.35 9.22 9.49
C ALA A 199 9.29 10.60 10.17
N ASP A 200 10.21 10.90 11.09
CA ASP A 200 10.31 12.22 11.73
C ASP A 200 10.66 13.32 10.71
N GLN A 201 11.57 13.03 9.77
CA GLN A 201 11.90 13.95 8.67
C GLN A 201 10.74 14.15 7.70
N ALA A 202 9.92 13.13 7.45
CA ALA A 202 8.72 13.27 6.61
C ALA A 202 7.73 14.29 7.20
N VAL A 203 7.61 14.35 8.54
CA VAL A 203 6.80 15.36 9.22
C VAL A 203 7.43 16.75 9.13
N GLU A 204 8.73 16.87 9.39
CA GLU A 204 9.44 18.15 9.35
C GLU A 204 9.34 18.84 7.97
N HIS A 205 9.39 18.05 6.88
CA HIS A 205 9.33 18.56 5.51
C HIS A 205 7.92 18.52 4.89
N SER A 206 6.87 18.34 5.69
CA SER A 206 5.49 18.32 5.20
C SER A 206 4.92 19.74 5.01
N THR A 207 4.13 19.93 3.96
CA THR A 207 3.29 21.13 3.83
C THR A 207 2.07 21.04 4.75
N SER A 208 1.40 22.16 5.04
CA SER A 208 0.22 22.16 5.92
C SER A 208 -0.86 21.17 5.48
N GLY A 209 -1.08 20.99 4.17
CA GLY A 209 -2.04 20.00 3.64
C GLY A 209 -1.53 18.55 3.65
N GLN A 210 -0.22 18.33 3.77
CA GLN A 210 0.39 17.00 3.82
C GLN A 210 0.74 16.56 5.24
N LEU A 211 0.68 17.47 6.22
CA LEU A 211 0.98 17.20 7.61
C LEU A 211 0.08 16.09 8.19
N GLY A 212 -1.20 16.05 7.82
CA GLY A 212 -2.12 14.99 8.25
C GLY A 212 -1.65 13.59 7.81
N LEU A 213 -1.18 13.46 6.57
CA LEU A 213 -0.66 12.21 6.03
C LEU A 213 0.64 11.79 6.74
N ALA A 214 1.57 12.73 6.91
CA ALA A 214 2.84 12.46 7.60
C ALA A 214 2.65 12.06 9.07
N LEU A 215 1.73 12.73 9.79
CA LEU A 215 1.36 12.36 11.15
C LEU A 215 0.68 10.99 11.21
N GLY A 216 -0.10 10.63 10.19
CA GLY A 216 -0.68 9.29 10.08
C GLY A 216 0.39 8.20 9.99
N ILE A 217 1.47 8.42 9.21
CA ILE A 217 2.60 7.48 9.14
C ILE A 217 3.25 7.27 10.50
N LEU A 218 3.55 8.36 11.23
CA LEU A 218 4.11 8.23 12.58
C LEU A 218 3.20 7.47 13.53
N ALA A 219 1.90 7.73 13.47
CA ALA A 219 0.96 7.09 14.37
C ALA A 219 0.80 5.59 14.08
N PHE A 220 0.81 5.18 12.80
CA PHE A 220 0.89 3.78 12.42
C PHE A 220 2.20 3.12 12.85
N LEU A 221 3.33 3.84 12.72
CA LEU A 221 4.64 3.37 13.16
C LEU A 221 4.67 3.15 14.69
N ASP A 222 4.08 4.07 15.46
CA ASP A 222 3.96 3.92 16.92
C ASP A 222 3.07 2.72 17.28
N ALA A 223 1.95 2.52 16.59
CA ALA A 223 1.04 1.40 16.82
C ALA A 223 1.67 0.03 16.48
N VAL A 224 2.40 -0.07 15.36
CA VAL A 224 3.10 -1.32 15.01
C VAL A 224 4.27 -1.59 15.96
N HIS A 225 4.88 -0.56 16.55
CA HIS A 225 5.87 -0.74 17.61
C HIS A 225 5.29 -1.38 18.87
N LEU A 226 4.09 -0.96 19.28
CA LEU A 226 3.38 -1.58 20.40
C LEU A 226 3.14 -3.07 20.14
N LEU A 227 2.71 -3.43 18.93
CA LEU A 227 2.56 -4.83 18.52
C LEU A 227 3.90 -5.57 18.62
N ILE A 228 4.97 -5.04 18.03
CA ILE A 228 6.33 -5.63 18.05
C ILE A 228 6.79 -5.91 19.49
N ARG A 229 6.56 -4.99 20.42
CA ARG A 229 6.93 -5.11 21.84
C ARG A 229 6.05 -6.06 22.65
N GLY A 230 4.94 -6.52 22.09
CA GLY A 230 3.96 -7.37 22.77
C GLY A 230 2.95 -6.60 23.64
N GLU A 231 2.79 -5.30 23.42
CA GLU A 231 1.83 -4.44 24.11
C GLU A 231 0.46 -4.49 23.41
N PHE A 232 -0.09 -5.69 23.27
CA PHE A 232 -1.20 -6.00 22.34
C PHE A 232 -2.47 -5.18 22.58
N GLU A 233 -2.90 -5.02 23.83
CA GLU A 233 -4.11 -4.25 24.17
C GLU A 233 -3.96 -2.78 23.79
N ARG A 234 -2.77 -2.22 24.02
CA ARG A 234 -2.44 -0.84 23.64
C ARG A 234 -2.37 -0.71 22.11
N ALA A 235 -1.80 -1.70 21.43
CA ALA A 235 -1.73 -1.74 19.97
C ALA A 235 -3.14 -1.78 19.35
N GLU A 236 -4.00 -2.69 19.81
CA GLU A 236 -5.39 -2.81 19.33
C GLU A 236 -6.16 -1.51 19.56
N HIS A 237 -6.05 -0.91 20.75
CA HIS A 237 -6.67 0.37 21.05
C HIS A 237 -6.16 1.52 20.16
N ALA A 238 -4.84 1.59 19.94
CA ALA A 238 -4.25 2.58 19.05
C ALA A 238 -4.78 2.44 17.61
N TYR A 239 -4.88 1.22 17.07
CA TYR A 239 -5.45 1.00 15.73
C TYR A 239 -6.95 1.31 15.65
N THR A 240 -7.72 1.13 16.73
CA THR A 240 -9.11 1.59 16.80
C THR A 240 -9.18 3.11 16.63
N LEU A 241 -8.46 3.85 17.46
CA LEU A 241 -8.45 5.33 17.40
C LEU A 241 -7.94 5.85 16.05
N LEU A 242 -6.93 5.21 15.47
CA LEU A 242 -6.41 5.60 14.15
C LEU A 242 -7.43 5.36 13.05
N GLY A 243 -8.11 4.20 13.06
CA GLY A 243 -9.17 3.91 12.10
C GLY A 243 -10.32 4.92 12.17
N GLU A 244 -10.74 5.29 13.39
CA GLU A 244 -11.79 6.31 13.63
C GLU A 244 -11.35 7.68 13.11
N ARG A 245 -10.14 8.11 13.48
CA ARG A 245 -9.62 9.42 13.07
C ARG A 245 -9.46 9.57 11.56
N ILE A 246 -8.96 8.53 10.87
CA ILE A 246 -8.80 8.57 9.42
C ILE A 246 -10.17 8.59 8.72
N ALA A 247 -11.17 7.90 9.28
CA ALA A 247 -12.53 7.97 8.76
C ALA A 247 -13.15 9.37 8.94
N GLU A 248 -12.86 10.07 10.04
CA GLU A 248 -13.35 11.43 10.31
C GLU A 248 -12.67 12.52 9.46
N THR A 249 -11.40 12.35 9.11
CA THR A 249 -10.61 13.37 8.39
C THR A 249 -10.51 13.13 6.88
N GLY A 250 -11.47 12.41 6.27
CA GLY A 250 -11.52 12.25 4.81
C GLY A 250 -10.51 11.28 4.20
N GLY A 251 -9.90 10.39 5.00
CA GLY A 251 -9.16 9.22 4.49
C GLY A 251 -10.05 8.01 4.19
N GLY A 252 -11.38 8.24 4.21
CA GLY A 252 -12.52 7.33 4.24
C GLY A 252 -12.24 5.83 4.10
N ALA A 253 -12.65 5.22 2.98
CA ALA A 253 -12.80 3.76 2.90
C ALA A 253 -11.48 2.98 3.03
N SER A 254 -10.38 3.57 2.56
CA SER A 254 -9.02 2.99 2.63
C SER A 254 -8.45 3.04 4.05
N GLY A 255 -8.72 4.12 4.80
CA GLY A 255 -8.35 4.23 6.21
C GLY A 255 -9.07 3.24 7.11
N HIS A 256 -10.37 3.08 6.91
CA HIS A 256 -11.17 2.07 7.62
C HIS A 256 -10.65 0.65 7.38
N LEU A 257 -10.35 0.31 6.11
CA LEU A 257 -9.76 -0.98 5.74
C LEU A 257 -8.45 -1.25 6.49
N MET A 258 -7.56 -0.26 6.53
CA MET A 258 -6.28 -0.38 7.24
C MET A 258 -6.48 -0.63 8.74
N GLY A 259 -7.42 0.08 9.38
CA GLY A 259 -7.77 -0.15 10.78
C GLY A 259 -8.24 -1.58 11.06
N VAL A 260 -9.08 -2.13 10.18
CA VAL A 260 -9.54 -3.54 10.26
C VAL A 260 -8.36 -4.51 10.13
N TRP A 261 -7.48 -4.30 9.14
CA TRP A 261 -6.31 -5.17 8.94
C TRP A 261 -5.37 -5.16 10.13
N CYS A 262 -5.09 -3.98 10.69
CA CYS A 262 -4.17 -3.83 11.81
C CYS A 262 -4.73 -4.46 13.10
N ARG A 263 -6.02 -4.25 13.41
CA ARG A 263 -6.68 -4.94 14.54
C ARG A 263 -6.70 -6.44 14.36
N PHE A 264 -7.00 -6.92 13.16
CA PHE A 264 -6.96 -8.35 12.84
C PHE A 264 -5.58 -8.95 13.10
N ALA A 265 -4.50 -8.29 12.68
CA ALA A 265 -3.13 -8.77 12.94
C ALA A 265 -2.84 -8.90 14.45
N VAL A 266 -3.20 -7.90 15.26
CA VAL A 266 -3.04 -7.96 16.72
C VAL A 266 -3.81 -9.15 17.30
N ARG A 267 -5.09 -9.28 16.94
CA ARG A 267 -5.95 -10.37 17.42
C ARG A 267 -5.42 -11.74 16.99
N LEU A 268 -4.90 -11.86 15.77
CA LEU A 268 -4.34 -13.10 15.26
C LEU A 268 -3.15 -13.55 16.11
N VAL A 269 -2.21 -12.64 16.41
CA VAL A 269 -1.01 -12.92 17.21
C VAL A 269 -1.34 -13.43 18.61
N VAL A 270 -2.43 -12.94 19.22
CA VAL A 270 -2.88 -13.37 20.56
C VAL A 270 -3.93 -14.50 20.53
N GLY A 271 -4.17 -15.14 19.38
CA GLY A 271 -5.12 -16.25 19.25
C GLY A 271 -6.61 -15.85 19.24
N ARG A 272 -6.91 -14.56 19.13
CA ARG A 272 -8.26 -13.97 19.07
C ARG A 272 -8.74 -13.67 17.64
N GLY A 273 -8.09 -14.23 16.62
CA GLY A 273 -8.41 -13.96 15.21
C GLY A 273 -9.89 -14.20 14.84
N HIS A 274 -10.57 -15.13 15.52
CA HIS A 274 -11.99 -15.43 15.34
C HIS A 274 -12.92 -14.24 15.60
N GLU A 275 -12.53 -13.29 16.46
CA GLU A 275 -13.31 -12.10 16.78
C GLU A 275 -13.41 -11.12 15.60
N SER A 276 -12.62 -11.31 14.54
CA SER A 276 -12.59 -10.40 13.39
C SER A 276 -13.51 -10.83 12.25
N VAL A 277 -14.18 -11.99 12.33
CA VAL A 277 -15.02 -12.53 11.24
C VAL A 277 -16.13 -11.53 10.85
N ASP A 278 -16.89 -11.05 11.83
CA ASP A 278 -18.03 -10.16 11.59
C ASP A 278 -17.59 -8.75 11.14
N GLU A 279 -16.42 -8.32 11.57
CA GLU A 279 -15.82 -7.04 11.17
C GLU A 279 -15.32 -7.08 9.71
N ILE A 280 -14.69 -8.20 9.30
CA ILE A 280 -14.12 -8.36 7.96
C ILE A 280 -15.19 -8.71 6.92
N ALA A 281 -16.24 -9.46 7.29
CA ALA A 281 -17.24 -9.97 6.33
C ALA A 281 -17.93 -8.89 5.45
N PRO A 282 -18.33 -7.71 5.97
CA PRO A 282 -18.86 -6.64 5.13
C PRO A 282 -17.84 -6.10 4.13
N VAL A 283 -16.57 -5.99 4.53
CA VAL A 283 -15.48 -5.52 3.66
C VAL A 283 -15.22 -6.53 2.55
N TRP A 284 -15.11 -7.81 2.90
CA TRP A 284 -14.89 -8.90 1.95
C TRP A 284 -15.99 -8.99 0.88
N ARG A 285 -17.26 -8.80 1.26
CA ARG A 285 -18.37 -8.79 0.28
C ARG A 285 -18.25 -7.69 -0.77
N ARG A 286 -17.55 -6.59 -0.47
CA ARG A 286 -17.38 -5.46 -1.39
C ARG A 286 -16.11 -5.61 -2.24
N ILE A 287 -15.01 -6.08 -1.65
CA ILE A 287 -13.69 -6.16 -2.27
C ILE A 287 -13.02 -7.53 -2.03
N PRO A 288 -13.63 -8.63 -2.50
CA PRO A 288 -13.23 -9.98 -2.11
C PRO A 288 -11.79 -10.31 -2.51
N THR A 289 -11.33 -9.85 -3.67
CA THR A 289 -9.97 -10.16 -4.16
C THR A 289 -8.85 -9.43 -3.40
N VAL A 290 -9.19 -8.43 -2.59
CA VAL A 290 -8.22 -7.65 -1.79
C VAL A 290 -8.15 -8.18 -0.36
N THR A 291 -9.17 -8.92 0.07
CA THR A 291 -9.38 -9.28 1.49
C THR A 291 -9.65 -10.77 1.71
N ASP A 292 -9.60 -11.58 0.66
CA ASP A 292 -9.82 -13.03 0.71
C ASP A 292 -8.87 -13.70 1.70
N GLU A 293 -7.56 -13.43 1.62
CA GLU A 293 -6.59 -14.05 2.54
C GLU A 293 -6.87 -13.74 4.01
N ILE A 294 -7.24 -12.49 4.32
CA ILE A 294 -7.58 -12.03 5.67
C ILE A 294 -8.88 -12.66 6.16
N TYR A 295 -9.92 -12.66 5.32
CA TYR A 295 -11.23 -13.22 5.68
C TYR A 295 -11.17 -14.74 5.84
N THR A 296 -10.49 -15.45 4.93
CA THR A 296 -10.22 -16.88 5.05
C THR A 296 -9.47 -17.17 6.35
N ARG A 297 -8.44 -16.39 6.70
CA ARG A 297 -7.70 -16.59 7.94
C ARG A 297 -8.56 -16.39 9.19
N ALA A 298 -9.45 -15.39 9.19
CA ALA A 298 -10.40 -15.19 10.28
C ALA A 298 -11.38 -16.37 10.43
N LEU A 299 -11.89 -16.92 9.32
CA LEU A 299 -12.74 -18.12 9.32
C LEU A 299 -11.99 -19.36 9.84
N VAL A 300 -10.73 -19.55 9.43
CA VAL A 300 -9.87 -20.61 9.94
C VAL A 300 -9.65 -20.46 11.45
N ALA A 301 -9.37 -19.25 11.92
CA ALA A 301 -9.22 -18.97 13.35
C ALA A 301 -10.51 -19.26 14.15
N ALA A 302 -11.68 -19.12 13.52
CA ALA A 302 -12.98 -19.48 14.10
C ALA A 302 -13.33 -20.98 13.98
N GLY A 303 -12.45 -21.82 13.40
CA GLY A 303 -12.71 -23.24 13.17
C GLY A 303 -13.70 -23.53 12.03
N ARG A 304 -14.10 -22.51 11.26
CA ARG A 304 -15.07 -22.59 10.15
C ARG A 304 -14.38 -23.00 8.84
N LEU A 305 -13.77 -24.17 8.83
CA LEU A 305 -12.91 -24.62 7.71
C LEU A 305 -13.66 -24.81 6.39
N GLU A 306 -14.92 -25.26 6.44
CA GLU A 306 -15.75 -25.41 5.24
C GLU A 306 -16.06 -24.05 4.60
N ASP A 307 -16.43 -23.06 5.42
CA ASP A 307 -16.66 -21.69 4.95
C ASP A 307 -15.38 -21.06 4.41
N ALA A 308 -14.25 -21.28 5.09
CA ALA A 308 -12.94 -20.82 4.64
C ALA A 308 -12.57 -21.39 3.27
N ALA A 309 -12.79 -22.69 3.06
CA ALA A 309 -12.56 -23.36 1.78
C ALA A 309 -13.51 -22.85 0.67
N ALA A 310 -14.74 -22.49 1.02
CA ALA A 310 -15.73 -21.99 0.06
C ALA A 310 -15.38 -20.60 -0.50
N VAL A 311 -14.68 -19.76 0.27
CA VAL A 311 -14.35 -18.38 -0.12
C VAL A 311 -12.93 -18.19 -0.62
N TRP A 312 -12.02 -19.15 -0.37
CA TRP A 312 -10.61 -19.04 -0.72
C TRP A 312 -10.27 -19.65 -2.07
N SER A 313 -9.34 -19.01 -2.81
CA SER A 313 -8.85 -19.53 -4.09
C SER A 313 -7.37 -19.95 -4.00
N PRO A 314 -7.06 -21.27 -4.09
CA PRO A 314 -5.69 -21.75 -3.99
C PRO A 314 -4.83 -21.43 -5.22
N VAL A 315 -5.42 -20.90 -6.30
CA VAL A 315 -4.71 -20.57 -7.56
C VAL A 315 -4.51 -19.06 -7.77
N ARG A 316 -5.29 -18.22 -7.09
CA ARG A 316 -5.18 -16.76 -7.22
C ARG A 316 -4.12 -16.25 -6.25
N LEU A 317 -3.02 -15.70 -6.77
CA LEU A 317 -2.04 -15.02 -5.93
C LEU A 317 -2.54 -13.63 -5.51
N PRO A 318 -2.11 -13.13 -4.33
CA PRO A 318 -2.31 -11.74 -3.93
C PRO A 318 -1.77 -10.74 -4.96
N SER A 319 -2.23 -9.49 -4.91
CA SER A 319 -1.66 -8.42 -5.74
C SER A 319 -0.19 -8.17 -5.39
N ALA A 320 0.65 -8.00 -6.41
CA ALA A 320 2.07 -7.68 -6.26
C ALA A 320 2.28 -6.18 -5.91
N ASP A 321 1.69 -5.75 -4.80
CA ASP A 321 1.75 -4.39 -4.27
C ASP A 321 2.39 -4.36 -2.86
N TYR A 322 2.31 -3.22 -2.18
CA TYR A 322 2.88 -3.04 -0.84
C TYR A 322 2.39 -4.06 0.20
N SER A 323 1.22 -4.67 0.00
CA SER A 323 0.62 -5.65 0.92
C SER A 323 1.06 -7.10 0.65
N TRP A 324 1.76 -7.34 -0.47
CA TRP A 324 2.13 -8.67 -0.96
C TRP A 324 2.70 -9.57 0.14
N LEU A 325 3.69 -9.10 0.90
CA LEU A 325 4.38 -9.94 1.87
C LEU A 325 3.46 -10.36 3.03
N MET A 326 2.62 -9.45 3.52
CA MET A 326 1.62 -9.76 4.54
C MET A 326 0.60 -10.78 4.02
N MET A 327 0.08 -10.57 2.81
CA MET A 327 -0.92 -11.46 2.21
C MET A 327 -0.34 -12.84 1.90
N MET A 328 0.92 -12.93 1.49
CA MET A 328 1.59 -14.22 1.26
C MET A 328 1.83 -15.01 2.54
N VAL A 329 2.07 -14.35 3.68
CA VAL A 329 2.13 -15.01 4.99
C VAL A 329 0.77 -15.62 5.35
N LEU A 330 -0.31 -14.83 5.23
CA LEU A 330 -1.67 -15.34 5.47
C LEU A 330 -2.04 -16.48 4.52
N ARG A 331 -1.65 -16.36 3.24
CA ARG A 331 -1.85 -17.40 2.24
C ARG A 331 -1.16 -18.71 2.60
N ALA A 332 0.08 -18.64 3.08
CA ALA A 332 0.81 -19.82 3.54
C ALA A 332 0.06 -20.51 4.70
N GLU A 333 -0.39 -19.73 5.69
CA GLU A 333 -1.15 -20.24 6.84
C GLU A 333 -2.51 -20.84 6.42
N ASN A 334 -3.21 -20.19 5.49
CA ASN A 334 -4.46 -20.67 4.90
C ASN A 334 -4.24 -21.98 4.14
N ALA A 335 -3.19 -22.06 3.33
CA ALA A 335 -2.85 -23.25 2.57
C ALA A 335 -2.56 -24.46 3.47
N MET A 336 -1.79 -24.25 4.56
CA MET A 336 -1.52 -25.31 5.54
C MET A 336 -2.81 -25.76 6.26
N ALA A 337 -3.63 -24.80 6.72
CA ALA A 337 -4.87 -25.11 7.45
C ALA A 337 -5.92 -25.82 6.59
N LEU A 338 -5.98 -25.50 5.30
CA LEU A 338 -6.94 -26.07 4.35
C LEU A 338 -6.39 -27.29 3.59
N GLY A 339 -5.17 -27.74 3.89
CA GLY A 339 -4.59 -28.91 3.25
C GLY A 339 -4.14 -28.70 1.79
N ALA A 340 -4.02 -27.44 1.34
CA ALA A 340 -3.70 -27.10 -0.03
C ALA A 340 -2.18 -27.16 -0.30
N ARG A 341 -1.66 -28.38 -0.41
CA ARG A 341 -0.21 -28.63 -0.52
C ARG A 341 0.49 -27.89 -1.66
N ALA A 342 -0.09 -27.86 -2.86
CA ALA A 342 0.50 -27.17 -4.01
C ALA A 342 0.65 -25.65 -3.75
N ALA A 343 -0.36 -25.03 -3.12
CA ALA A 343 -0.29 -23.61 -2.74
C ALA A 343 0.76 -23.37 -1.65
N ALA A 344 0.91 -24.31 -0.69
CA ALA A 344 1.95 -24.23 0.34
C ALA A 344 3.37 -24.31 -0.26
N GLU A 345 3.60 -25.19 -1.24
CA GLU A 345 4.88 -25.29 -1.98
C GLU A 345 5.20 -24.00 -2.75
N GLU A 346 4.19 -23.40 -3.39
CA GLU A 346 4.33 -22.11 -4.06
C GLU A 346 4.64 -20.98 -3.08
N CYS A 347 3.94 -20.92 -1.94
CA CYS A 347 4.20 -19.94 -0.89
C CYS A 347 5.63 -20.04 -0.35
N TYR A 348 6.12 -21.26 -0.08
CA TYR A 348 7.49 -21.47 0.36
C TYR A 348 8.50 -20.87 -0.62
N ARG A 349 8.35 -21.15 -1.92
CA ARG A 349 9.24 -20.62 -2.97
C ARG A 349 9.18 -19.09 -3.05
N LEU A 350 7.99 -18.49 -2.94
CA LEU A 350 7.79 -17.05 -3.09
C LEU A 350 8.18 -16.25 -1.85
N LEU A 351 8.09 -16.83 -0.66
CA LEU A 351 8.49 -16.18 0.60
C LEU A 351 9.98 -16.31 0.90
N LEU A 352 10.67 -17.31 0.35
CA LEU A 352 12.09 -17.58 0.63
C LEU A 352 13.01 -16.35 0.44
N PRO A 353 12.88 -15.52 -0.62
CA PRO A 353 13.72 -14.33 -0.77
C PRO A 353 13.56 -13.30 0.35
N ALA A 354 12.42 -13.31 1.05
CA ALA A 354 12.08 -12.39 2.13
C ALA A 354 12.27 -13.02 3.53
N GLU A 355 12.99 -14.15 3.65
CA GLU A 355 13.20 -14.87 4.92
C GLU A 355 13.71 -13.95 6.05
N GLY A 356 14.59 -12.99 5.72
CA GLY A 356 15.16 -12.04 6.69
C GLY A 356 14.24 -10.91 7.13
N GLU A 357 12.97 -10.92 6.72
CA GLU A 357 12.03 -9.82 6.90
C GLU A 357 10.88 -10.15 7.85
N MET A 358 10.16 -9.11 8.23
CA MET A 358 8.90 -9.20 8.98
C MET A 358 7.74 -9.09 8.00
N GLY A 359 6.78 -10.02 8.07
CA GLY A 359 5.65 -10.11 7.16
C GLY A 359 4.74 -8.88 7.23
N GLY A 360 4.93 -7.93 6.31
CA GLY A 360 4.14 -6.69 6.23
C GLY A 360 4.79 -5.44 6.83
N LEU A 361 5.90 -5.56 7.58
CA LEU A 361 6.47 -4.42 8.32
C LEU A 361 6.88 -3.25 7.42
N SER A 362 7.29 -3.51 6.18
CA SER A 362 7.62 -2.47 5.18
C SER A 362 6.44 -1.56 4.83
N MET A 363 5.20 -1.93 5.17
CA MET A 363 4.01 -1.09 5.02
C MET A 363 3.93 0.03 6.08
N ALA A 364 4.79 -0.01 7.11
CA ALA A 364 4.81 0.90 8.25
C ALA A 364 3.57 0.88 9.15
N SER A 365 2.62 -0.03 8.93
CA SER A 365 1.35 -0.08 9.68
C SER A 365 1.07 -1.40 10.38
N VAL A 366 1.65 -2.51 9.95
CA VAL A 366 1.26 -3.85 10.43
C VAL A 366 2.40 -4.84 10.23
N THR A 367 2.42 -5.91 11.03
CA THR A 367 3.26 -7.08 10.76
C THR A 367 2.62 -8.34 11.34
N LEU A 368 2.88 -9.48 10.70
CA LEU A 368 2.46 -10.83 11.12
C LEU A 368 3.63 -11.65 11.69
N GLY A 369 4.77 -11.00 11.96
CA GLY A 369 5.95 -11.63 12.52
C GLY A 369 7.01 -12.01 11.49
N PRO A 370 8.09 -12.70 11.90
CA PRO A 370 9.16 -13.06 10.99
C PRO A 370 8.69 -14.01 9.88
N VAL A 371 8.99 -13.69 8.61
CA VAL A 371 8.68 -14.56 7.46
C VAL A 371 9.34 -15.93 7.60
N ALA A 372 10.55 -15.95 8.17
CA ALA A 372 11.26 -17.18 8.50
C ALA A 372 10.45 -18.13 9.41
N HIS A 373 9.57 -17.62 10.29
CA HIS A 373 8.73 -18.49 11.11
C HIS A 373 7.75 -19.27 10.23
N THR A 374 7.05 -18.58 9.33
CA THR A 374 6.14 -19.18 8.35
C THR A 374 6.86 -20.16 7.42
N LEU A 375 8.11 -19.88 7.01
CA LEU A 375 8.93 -20.81 6.23
C LEU A 375 9.29 -22.08 7.02
N GLY A 376 9.51 -21.95 8.33
CA GLY A 376 9.67 -23.09 9.24
C GLY A 376 8.41 -23.96 9.29
N ASP A 377 7.25 -23.34 9.49
CA ASP A 377 5.95 -24.03 9.53
C ASP A 377 5.63 -24.73 8.21
N LEU A 378 5.87 -24.05 7.08
CA LEU A 378 5.75 -24.64 5.75
C LEU A 378 6.71 -25.83 5.59
N SER A 379 7.93 -25.75 6.11
CA SER A 379 8.89 -26.86 6.05
C SER A 379 8.40 -28.06 6.83
N VAL A 380 7.85 -27.88 8.03
CA VAL A 380 7.23 -28.96 8.80
C VAL A 380 6.06 -29.57 8.03
N TYR A 381 5.13 -28.73 7.56
CA TYR A 381 3.95 -29.15 6.80
C TYR A 381 4.30 -29.92 5.51
N LEU A 382 5.37 -29.51 4.81
CA LEU A 382 5.84 -30.14 3.58
C LEU A 382 6.69 -31.39 3.84
N GLY A 383 6.97 -31.75 5.09
CA GLY A 383 7.78 -32.93 5.45
C GLY A 383 9.28 -32.71 5.28
N ARG A 384 9.77 -31.48 5.50
CA ARG A 384 11.17 -31.06 5.36
C ARG A 384 11.75 -30.57 6.71
N PRO A 385 11.74 -31.38 7.79
CA PRO A 385 12.11 -30.92 9.13
C PRO A 385 13.55 -30.40 9.23
N GLY A 386 14.49 -30.93 8.44
CA GLY A 386 15.86 -30.45 8.40
C GLY A 386 16.00 -28.99 7.94
N ALA A 387 15.08 -28.49 7.11
CA ALA A 387 15.02 -27.08 6.72
C ALA A 387 14.33 -26.21 7.79
N ALA A 388 13.35 -26.78 8.52
CA ALA A 388 12.56 -26.05 9.51
C ALA A 388 13.42 -25.45 10.63
N ALA A 389 14.39 -26.20 11.16
CA ALA A 389 15.27 -25.72 12.22
C ALA A 389 16.06 -24.46 11.82
N GLY A 390 16.58 -24.42 10.58
CA GLY A 390 17.29 -23.25 10.07
C GLY A 390 16.40 -22.01 10.00
N HIS A 391 15.17 -22.18 9.50
CA HIS A 391 14.18 -21.13 9.41
C HIS A 391 13.74 -20.60 10.79
N TYR A 392 13.47 -21.48 11.77
CA TYR A 392 13.12 -21.03 13.11
C TYR A 392 14.28 -20.32 13.83
N ALA A 393 15.52 -20.76 13.64
CA ALA A 393 16.69 -20.04 14.15
C ALA A 393 16.80 -18.64 13.53
N ARG A 394 16.57 -18.52 12.22
CA ARG A 394 16.54 -17.23 11.52
C ARG A 394 15.40 -16.33 12.00
N ALA A 395 14.22 -16.90 12.26
CA ALA A 395 13.08 -16.17 12.81
C ALA A 395 13.40 -15.55 14.18
N ALA A 396 14.08 -16.30 15.06
CA ALA A 396 14.51 -15.80 16.36
C ALA A 396 15.52 -14.64 16.23
N GLU A 397 16.46 -14.72 15.28
CA GLU A 397 17.40 -13.62 15.00
C GLU A 397 16.69 -12.36 14.51
N VAL A 398 15.76 -12.49 13.55
CA VAL A 398 14.98 -11.36 13.02
C VAL A 398 14.13 -10.72 14.12
N ALA A 399 13.43 -11.52 14.91
CA ALA A 399 12.62 -11.05 16.04
C ALA A 399 13.47 -10.32 17.08
N ARG A 400 14.65 -10.85 17.43
CA ARG A 400 15.58 -10.19 18.36
C ARG A 400 16.06 -8.85 17.81
N ARG A 401 16.43 -8.78 16.53
CA ARG A 401 16.92 -7.55 15.88
C ARG A 401 15.88 -6.42 15.93
N ILE A 402 14.61 -6.74 15.71
CA ILE A 402 13.52 -5.75 15.77
C ILE A 402 13.00 -5.51 17.21
N GLY A 403 13.52 -6.23 18.20
CA GLY A 403 13.14 -6.08 19.60
C GLY A 403 11.78 -6.69 19.94
N SER A 404 11.42 -7.82 19.32
CA SER A 404 10.17 -8.54 19.58
C SER A 404 10.36 -9.78 20.45
N PRO A 405 10.11 -9.70 21.77
CA PRO A 405 10.33 -10.82 22.69
C PRO A 405 9.37 -11.98 22.45
N HIS A 406 8.10 -11.70 22.11
CA HIS A 406 7.09 -12.74 21.95
C HIS A 406 7.28 -13.58 20.68
N TRP A 407 7.71 -12.96 19.56
CA TRP A 407 8.06 -13.70 18.35
C TRP A 407 9.41 -14.42 18.47
N GLU A 408 10.37 -13.85 19.20
CA GLU A 408 11.62 -14.57 19.51
C GLU A 408 11.33 -15.84 20.32
N GLU A 409 10.52 -15.73 21.38
CA GLU A 409 10.13 -16.88 22.19
C GLU A 409 9.35 -17.92 21.38
N ALA A 410 8.41 -17.49 20.53
CA ALA A 410 7.68 -18.40 19.65
C ALA A 410 8.60 -19.16 18.70
N ALA A 411 9.56 -18.48 18.08
CA ALA A 411 10.55 -19.09 17.19
C ALA A 411 11.46 -20.10 17.92
N LEU A 412 11.92 -19.77 19.13
CA LEU A 412 12.74 -20.67 19.95
C LEU A 412 11.97 -21.92 20.40
N ARG A 413 10.69 -21.79 20.74
CA ARG A 413 9.82 -22.94 21.04
C ARG A 413 9.64 -23.84 19.83
N ALA A 414 9.39 -23.26 18.66
CA ALA A 414 9.23 -24.03 17.42
C ALA A 414 10.54 -24.77 17.04
N LEU A 415 11.69 -24.09 17.18
CA LEU A 415 13.01 -24.69 16.98
C LEU A 415 13.25 -25.90 17.89
N ALA A 416 12.91 -25.80 19.17
CA ALA A 416 13.04 -26.89 20.13
C ALA A 416 12.11 -28.08 19.83
N GLY A 417 11.01 -27.85 19.11
CA GLY A 417 10.07 -28.91 18.70
C GLY A 417 10.50 -29.72 17.48
N VAL A 418 11.46 -29.22 16.69
CA VAL A 418 11.98 -29.88 15.47
C VAL A 418 13.43 -30.32 15.56
N SER A 419 14.13 -29.92 16.63
CA SER A 419 15.48 -30.38 16.99
C SER A 419 15.39 -31.68 17.77
#